data_AF-A0A8S1L3W2-F1
#
_entry.id   AF-A0A8S1L3W2-F1
#
_cell.length_a   1.000
_cell.length_b   1.000
_cell.length_c   1.000
_cell.angle_alpha   90.00
_cell.angle_beta   90.00
_cell.angle_gamma   90.00
#
_symmetry.space_group_name_H-M   'P 1'
#
loop_
_entity.id
_entity.type
_entity.pdbx_description
1 polymer ?
#
loop_
_entity_poly.entity_id
_entity_poly.type
_entity_poly.pdbx_seq_one_letter_code
_entity_poly.pdbx_strand_id
1 'polypeptide(L)'
;MMHGQSKSKAETLSEEEIKLRAEKGQQILESLDYFFKVRKNQVNQPEDQLAFSELMAKLCPEIATIYNYRREVLQTKFDHLGQLLSESKSIEAYKQLLKLIQSEFMLIAILLKQHPKSYTLWTHRQWMVLRSQEIDQLITQINQDNQFKLIEAIKQEYELCSKMLDRDERNFHVWNYRNWLSSICAFGKEDEFTKKKIEQNFSNFSAYHFRSKFFMKNYNKSETILERIKTEQILGLIPLPFSRLKEETELIQQAIYIQPKEHGVYLYHRWLVGVVQPFGFTKVEKVSNNSVTVQFNRAVSNVENSFELFNNENALKIMDIKIEGTNVIISFEDQQILNLKIKIINQIYQNGSLETMVSEDEFSKFLVPSEINIKFDNEGFQFSNTIQQEYNEAINQIDKYLDENLEFIKQVIEEEKQNRFPYIQILYLLQFKLRTQKLIDSSKSKDIVKEALQHCEQLKKIQNDHQAQFLYEFWSQF
;
A
#
# COMPACT_ATOMS: atom_id res chain seq x y z
N MET A 1 5.48 26.23 5.33
CA MET A 1 6.92 26.30 5.01
C MET A 1 7.10 25.78 3.59
N MET A 2 7.70 26.57 2.69
CA MET A 2 8.06 26.06 1.36
C MET A 2 9.23 25.07 1.50
N HIS A 3 9.19 23.93 0.80
CA HIS A 3 10.26 22.93 0.85
C HIS A 3 11.48 23.40 0.03
N GLY A 4 12.70 23.13 0.53
CA GLY A 4 13.94 23.36 -0.21
C GLY A 4 14.50 24.77 -0.17
N GLN A 5 13.90 25.69 0.59
CA GLN A 5 14.55 26.98 0.90
C GLN A 5 15.61 26.74 1.97
N SER A 6 16.88 26.71 1.55
CA SER A 6 18.00 26.73 2.47
C SER A 6 17.87 27.95 3.38
N LYS A 7 17.99 27.76 4.71
CA LYS A 7 18.14 28.87 5.66
C LYS A 7 19.47 29.62 5.47
N SER A 8 20.30 29.23 4.50
CA SER A 8 21.60 29.85 4.24
C SER A 8 21.41 31.30 3.79
N LYS A 9 21.62 32.19 4.77
CA LYS A 9 21.52 33.65 4.72
C LYS A 9 20.13 34.11 4.28
N ALA A 10 19.39 34.74 5.19
CA ALA A 10 18.44 35.75 4.74
C ALA A 10 19.24 36.71 3.86
N GLU A 11 19.13 36.58 2.54
CA GLU A 11 19.59 37.60 1.62
C GLU A 11 18.93 38.89 2.11
N THR A 12 19.74 39.83 2.59
CA THR A 12 19.27 41.18 2.86
C THR A 12 18.90 41.75 1.50
N LEU A 13 17.65 41.55 1.11
CA LEU A 13 17.11 42.08 -0.13
C LEU A 13 17.33 43.59 -0.13
N SER A 14 17.72 44.14 -1.28
CA SER A 14 17.79 45.60 -1.40
C SER A 14 16.41 46.22 -1.18
N GLU A 15 16.34 47.48 -0.80
CA GLU A 15 15.06 48.20 -0.68
C GLU A 15 14.26 48.16 -1.98
N GLU A 16 14.95 48.17 -3.13
CA GLU A 16 14.35 48.01 -4.46
C GLU A 16 13.75 46.62 -4.67
N GLU A 17 14.43 45.55 -4.25
CA GLU A 17 13.93 44.18 -4.36
C GLU A 17 12.71 43.93 -3.45
N ILE A 18 12.73 44.49 -2.23
CA ILE A 18 11.59 44.43 -1.31
C ILE A 18 10.39 45.14 -1.94
N LYS A 19 10.59 46.36 -2.46
CA LYS A 19 9.54 47.13 -3.13
C LYS A 19 8.98 46.38 -4.33
N LEU A 20 9.82 45.82 -5.20
CA LEU A 20 9.40 45.06 -6.37
C LEU A 20 8.62 43.78 -5.98
N ARG A 21 9.04 43.08 -4.92
CA ARG A 21 8.30 41.91 -4.41
C ARG A 21 6.94 42.32 -3.84
N ALA A 22 6.86 43.44 -3.12
CA ALA A 22 5.61 43.96 -2.58
C ALA A 22 4.65 44.37 -3.70
N GLU A 23 5.13 45.08 -4.72
CA GLU A 23 4.33 45.47 -5.90
C GLU A 23 3.79 44.25 -6.65
N LYS A 24 4.65 43.24 -6.90
CA LYS A 24 4.21 41.96 -7.50
C LYS A 24 3.17 41.24 -6.63
N GLY A 25 3.37 41.21 -5.32
CA GLY A 25 2.42 40.63 -4.37
C GLY A 25 1.07 41.32 -4.42
N GLN A 26 1.06 42.66 -4.46
CA GLN A 26 -0.15 43.46 -4.56
C GLN A 26 -0.89 43.21 -5.88
N GLN A 27 -0.19 43.16 -7.01
CA GLN A 27 -0.78 42.84 -8.31
C GLN A 27 -1.43 41.44 -8.34
N ILE A 28 -0.81 40.45 -7.68
CA ILE A 28 -1.38 39.10 -7.54
C ILE A 28 -2.67 39.15 -6.70
N LEU A 29 -2.66 39.88 -5.60
CA LEU A 29 -3.85 40.03 -4.73
C LEU A 29 -5.01 40.71 -5.45
N GLU A 30 -4.74 41.78 -6.21
CA GLU A 30 -5.75 42.47 -7.01
C GLU A 30 -6.30 41.58 -8.13
N SER A 31 -5.44 40.82 -8.79
CA SER A 31 -5.86 39.86 -9.81
C SER A 31 -6.74 38.75 -9.22
N LEU A 32 -6.40 38.25 -8.03
CA LEU A 32 -7.21 37.26 -7.32
C LEU A 32 -8.56 37.84 -6.86
N ASP A 33 -8.59 39.05 -6.32
CA ASP A 33 -9.84 39.73 -5.96
C ASP A 33 -10.76 39.89 -7.18
N TYR A 34 -10.20 40.34 -8.32
CA TYR A 34 -10.94 40.42 -9.57
C TYR A 34 -11.46 39.05 -10.03
N PHE A 35 -10.62 38.00 -9.98
CA PHE A 35 -11.05 36.63 -10.27
C PHE A 35 -12.23 36.18 -9.39
N PHE A 36 -12.20 36.48 -8.09
CA PHE A 36 -13.31 36.12 -7.21
C PHE A 36 -14.59 36.93 -7.47
N LYS A 37 -14.47 38.20 -7.90
CA LYS A 37 -15.62 38.98 -8.38
C LYS A 37 -16.24 38.36 -9.63
N VAL A 38 -15.42 37.94 -10.60
CA VAL A 38 -15.87 37.19 -11.80
C VAL A 38 -16.55 35.89 -11.38
N ARG A 39 -15.93 35.11 -10.49
CA ARG A 39 -16.47 33.83 -10.00
C ARG A 39 -17.83 33.98 -9.29
N LYS A 40 -18.03 35.09 -8.58
CA LYS A 40 -19.28 35.42 -7.87
C LYS A 40 -20.32 36.12 -8.76
N ASN A 41 -20.06 36.28 -10.06
CA ASN A 41 -20.91 37.03 -10.99
C ASN A 41 -21.16 38.48 -10.55
N GLN A 42 -20.21 39.09 -9.85
CA GLN A 42 -20.28 40.50 -9.42
C GLN A 42 -19.81 41.47 -10.51
N VAL A 43 -19.16 40.94 -11.55
CA VAL A 43 -18.74 41.63 -12.76
C VAL A 43 -19.09 40.76 -13.97
N ASN A 44 -19.06 41.35 -15.17
CA ASN A 44 -19.29 40.61 -16.41
C ASN A 44 -18.27 39.49 -16.59
N GLN A 45 -18.71 38.38 -17.17
CA GLN A 45 -17.82 37.29 -17.54
C GLN A 45 -16.82 37.77 -18.62
N PRO A 46 -15.53 37.41 -18.51
CA PRO A 46 -14.55 37.69 -19.56
C PRO A 46 -14.99 37.09 -20.89
N GLU A 47 -14.70 37.78 -22.01
CA GLU A 47 -15.02 37.30 -23.35
C GLU A 47 -14.34 35.95 -23.63
N ASP A 48 -13.04 35.85 -23.36
CA ASP A 48 -12.30 34.59 -23.39
C ASP A 48 -12.03 34.07 -21.98
N GLN A 49 -13.00 33.29 -21.48
CA GLN A 49 -12.95 32.69 -20.16
C GLN A 49 -11.81 31.66 -20.01
N LEU A 50 -11.36 31.02 -21.10
CA LEU A 50 -10.22 30.09 -21.07
C LEU A 50 -8.90 30.86 -21.01
N ALA A 51 -8.71 31.91 -21.80
CA ALA A 51 -7.51 32.74 -21.69
C ALA A 51 -7.41 33.40 -20.31
N PHE A 52 -8.54 33.90 -19.79
CA PHE A 52 -8.59 34.48 -18.44
C PHE A 52 -8.21 33.47 -17.35
N SER A 53 -8.83 32.28 -17.35
CA SER A 53 -8.51 31.26 -16.34
C SER A 53 -7.09 30.68 -16.49
N GLU A 54 -6.53 30.66 -17.69
CA GLU A 54 -5.13 30.29 -17.94
C GLU A 54 -4.17 31.31 -17.32
N LEU A 55 -4.44 32.61 -17.50
CA LEU A 55 -3.66 33.68 -16.86
C LEU A 55 -3.68 33.51 -15.33
N MET A 56 -4.86 33.28 -14.76
CA MET A 56 -5.01 33.08 -13.33
C MET A 56 -4.28 31.82 -12.84
N ALA A 57 -4.32 30.71 -13.60
CA ALA A 57 -3.61 29.48 -13.25
C ALA A 57 -2.07 29.65 -13.32
N LYS A 58 -1.55 30.46 -14.24
CA LYS A 58 -0.12 30.81 -14.30
C LYS A 58 0.32 31.67 -13.12
N LEU A 59 -0.55 32.57 -12.65
CA LEU A 59 -0.27 33.44 -11.50
C LEU A 59 -0.41 32.69 -10.17
N CYS A 60 -1.41 31.82 -10.05
CA CYS A 60 -1.83 31.21 -8.78
C CYS A 60 -2.18 29.71 -8.96
N PRO A 61 -1.20 28.84 -9.29
CA PRO A 61 -1.44 27.45 -9.67
C PRO A 61 -1.98 26.56 -8.55
N GLU A 62 -1.90 26.99 -7.29
CA GLU A 62 -2.39 26.21 -6.15
C GLU A 62 -3.87 26.49 -5.82
N ILE A 63 -4.47 27.53 -6.39
CA ILE A 63 -5.85 27.92 -6.05
C ILE A 63 -6.85 27.04 -6.81
N ALA A 64 -7.39 26.03 -6.13
CA ALA A 64 -8.33 25.07 -6.70
C ALA A 64 -9.56 25.70 -7.38
N THR A 65 -10.06 26.82 -6.85
CA THR A 65 -11.24 27.51 -7.41
C THR A 65 -11.02 27.98 -8.85
N ILE A 66 -9.79 28.33 -9.25
CA ILE A 66 -9.45 28.71 -10.64
C ILE A 66 -9.70 27.52 -11.57
N TYR A 67 -9.28 26.33 -11.17
CA TYR A 67 -9.46 25.11 -11.94
C TYR A 67 -10.91 24.64 -11.92
N ASN A 68 -11.65 24.86 -10.84
CA ASN A 68 -13.10 24.60 -10.81
C ASN A 68 -13.81 25.45 -11.87
N TYR A 69 -13.54 26.76 -11.89
CA TYR A 69 -14.09 27.67 -12.91
C TYR A 69 -13.65 27.24 -14.32
N ARG A 70 -12.37 26.94 -14.53
CA ARG A 70 -11.87 26.46 -15.82
C ARG A 70 -12.55 25.16 -16.28
N ARG A 71 -12.79 24.21 -15.38
CA ARG A 71 -13.52 22.97 -15.67
C ARG A 71 -14.96 23.23 -16.07
N GLU A 72 -15.66 24.17 -15.44
CA GLU A 72 -17.02 24.57 -15.83
C GLU A 72 -17.04 25.08 -17.28
N VAL A 73 -16.09 25.94 -17.65
CA VAL A 73 -15.96 26.47 -19.02
C VAL A 73 -15.62 25.37 -20.03
N LEU A 74 -14.66 24.51 -19.69
CA LEU A 74 -14.26 23.38 -20.55
C LEU A 74 -15.41 22.39 -20.72
N GLN A 75 -16.17 22.11 -19.66
CA GLN A 75 -17.32 21.21 -19.69
C GLN A 75 -18.36 21.66 -20.72
N THR A 76 -18.76 22.94 -20.69
CA THR A 76 -19.72 23.48 -21.68
C THR A 76 -19.22 23.29 -23.12
N LYS A 77 -17.92 23.48 -23.36
CA LYS A 77 -17.32 23.28 -24.69
C LYS A 77 -17.28 21.81 -25.08
N PHE A 78 -16.91 20.91 -24.15
CA PHE A 78 -16.91 19.47 -24.39
C PHE A 78 -18.31 18.94 -24.70
N ASP A 79 -19.33 19.37 -23.96
CA ASP A 79 -20.72 18.95 -24.16
C ASP A 79 -21.24 19.40 -25.52
N HIS A 80 -21.03 20.67 -25.87
CA HIS A 80 -21.47 21.21 -27.16
C HIS A 80 -20.80 20.50 -28.34
N LEU A 81 -19.47 20.37 -28.30
CA LEU A 81 -18.73 19.72 -29.39
C LEU A 81 -18.99 18.21 -29.44
N GLY A 82 -19.16 17.58 -28.28
CA GLY A 82 -19.52 16.17 -28.15
C GLY A 82 -20.89 15.87 -28.77
N GLN A 83 -21.87 16.74 -28.53
CA GLN A 83 -23.20 16.64 -29.15
C GLN A 83 -23.12 16.75 -30.68
N LEU A 84 -22.40 17.75 -31.20
CA LEU A 84 -22.20 17.90 -32.64
C LEU A 84 -21.53 16.66 -33.25
N LEU A 85 -20.54 16.10 -32.54
CA LEU A 85 -19.86 14.89 -32.95
C LEU A 85 -20.80 13.66 -32.93
N SER A 86 -21.63 13.50 -31.90
CA SER A 86 -22.57 12.37 -31.78
C SER A 86 -23.70 12.41 -32.81
N GLU A 87 -24.29 13.59 -33.03
CA GLU A 87 -25.50 13.72 -33.86
C GLU A 87 -25.17 13.79 -35.35
N SER A 88 -24.06 14.44 -35.72
CA SER A 88 -23.75 14.76 -37.11
C SER A 88 -22.42 14.21 -37.61
N LYS A 89 -21.67 13.48 -36.78
CA LYS A 89 -20.29 13.03 -37.08
C LYS A 89 -19.41 14.20 -37.57
N SER A 90 -19.60 15.38 -36.99
CA SER A 90 -18.91 16.59 -37.44
C SER A 90 -17.39 16.47 -37.27
N ILE A 91 -16.68 16.40 -38.41
CA ILE A 91 -15.21 16.37 -38.45
C ILE A 91 -14.61 17.64 -37.82
N GLU A 92 -15.27 18.78 -38.00
CA GLU A 92 -14.83 20.05 -37.42
C GLU A 92 -14.95 20.03 -35.89
N ALA A 93 -16.07 19.51 -35.36
CA ALA A 93 -16.24 19.36 -33.92
C ALA A 93 -15.17 18.42 -33.31
N TYR A 94 -14.89 17.30 -33.98
CA TYR A 94 -13.80 16.38 -33.60
C TYR A 94 -12.43 17.08 -33.56
N LYS A 95 -12.08 17.85 -34.60
CA LYS A 95 -10.80 18.59 -34.65
C LYS A 95 -10.70 19.61 -33.50
N GLN A 96 -11.79 20.31 -33.20
CA GLN A 96 -11.82 21.28 -32.11
C GLN A 96 -11.70 20.60 -30.74
N LEU A 97 -12.37 19.46 -30.53
CA LEU A 97 -12.22 18.65 -29.31
C LEU A 97 -10.76 18.23 -29.10
N LEU A 98 -10.12 17.67 -30.13
CA LEU A 98 -8.72 17.26 -30.04
C LEU A 98 -7.81 18.43 -29.71
N LYS A 99 -7.98 19.58 -30.39
CA LYS A 99 -7.20 20.78 -30.12
C LYS A 99 -7.38 21.26 -28.69
N LEU A 100 -8.61 21.26 -28.18
CA LEU A 100 -8.92 21.68 -26.81
C LEU A 100 -8.20 20.78 -25.79
N ILE A 101 -8.32 19.45 -25.94
CA ILE A 101 -7.68 18.46 -25.07
C ILE A 101 -6.15 18.59 -25.10
N GLN A 102 -5.57 18.67 -26.30
CA GLN A 102 -4.12 18.83 -26.46
C GLN A 102 -3.61 20.12 -25.83
N SER A 103 -4.30 21.24 -26.06
CA SER A 103 -3.94 22.53 -25.48
C SER A 103 -4.01 22.52 -23.95
N GLU A 104 -5.01 21.85 -23.39
CA GLU A 104 -5.19 21.76 -21.94
C GLU A 104 -4.12 20.87 -21.29
N PHE A 105 -3.84 19.69 -21.87
CA PHE A 105 -2.75 18.84 -21.37
C PHE A 105 -1.38 19.54 -21.46
N MET A 106 -1.16 20.35 -22.51
CA MET A 106 0.05 21.15 -22.68
C MET A 106 0.16 22.26 -21.62
N LEU A 107 -0.92 22.99 -21.36
CA LEU A 107 -0.97 23.97 -20.28
C LEU A 107 -0.61 23.32 -18.93
N ILE A 108 -1.26 22.21 -18.60
CA ILE A 108 -1.00 21.47 -17.35
C ILE A 108 0.46 21.01 -17.29
N ALA A 109 1.02 20.51 -18.39
CA ALA A 109 2.42 20.07 -18.44
C ALA A 109 3.40 21.22 -18.21
N ILE A 110 3.13 22.41 -18.78
CA ILE A 110 3.92 23.62 -18.56
C ILE A 110 3.88 24.01 -17.07
N LEU A 111 2.69 24.03 -16.46
CA LEU A 111 2.52 24.38 -15.05
C LEU A 111 3.17 23.35 -14.13
N LEU A 112 3.03 22.05 -14.39
CA LEU A 112 3.66 20.98 -13.61
C LEU A 112 5.19 20.99 -13.72
N LYS A 113 5.76 21.49 -14.82
CA LYS A 113 7.22 21.66 -14.94
C LYS A 113 7.77 22.65 -13.90
N GLN A 114 6.96 23.65 -13.53
CA GLN A 114 7.28 24.69 -12.54
C GLN A 114 6.80 24.30 -11.13
N HIS A 115 5.65 23.63 -11.04
CA HIS A 115 4.98 23.25 -9.79
C HIS A 115 4.70 21.74 -9.73
N PRO A 116 5.74 20.88 -9.74
CA PRO A 116 5.60 19.43 -9.89
C PRO A 116 4.90 18.73 -8.71
N LYS A 117 4.69 19.45 -7.60
CA LYS A 117 4.08 18.96 -6.35
C LYS A 117 2.71 19.59 -6.06
N SER A 118 2.11 20.29 -7.03
CA SER A 118 0.79 20.90 -6.85
C SER A 118 -0.31 19.84 -6.91
N TYR A 119 -1.03 19.65 -5.80
CA TYR A 119 -2.20 18.76 -5.76
C TYR A 119 -3.28 19.23 -6.74
N THR A 120 -3.49 20.54 -6.84
CA THR A 120 -4.49 21.14 -7.71
C THR A 120 -4.24 20.81 -9.18
N LEU A 121 -2.97 20.91 -9.64
CA LEU A 121 -2.62 20.54 -11.02
C LEU A 121 -2.81 19.06 -11.30
N TRP A 122 -2.38 18.19 -10.39
CA TRP A 122 -2.52 16.74 -10.57
C TRP A 122 -3.99 16.31 -10.61
N THR A 123 -4.85 16.87 -9.74
CA THR A 123 -6.30 16.60 -9.76
C THR A 123 -6.97 17.13 -11.03
N HIS A 124 -6.58 18.31 -11.52
CA HIS A 124 -7.07 18.82 -12.81
C HIS A 124 -6.62 17.94 -13.99
N ARG A 125 -5.40 17.40 -13.94
CA ARG A 125 -4.90 16.44 -14.94
C ARG A 125 -5.69 15.13 -14.93
N GLN A 126 -6.02 14.60 -13.74
CA GLN A 126 -6.88 13.43 -13.61
C GLN A 126 -8.25 13.66 -14.26
N TRP A 127 -8.86 14.82 -14.03
CA TRP A 127 -10.13 15.18 -14.67
C TRP A 127 -10.02 15.18 -16.19
N MET A 128 -8.94 15.75 -16.75
CA MET A 128 -8.70 15.75 -18.20
C MET A 128 -8.54 14.34 -18.79
N VAL A 129 -7.91 13.41 -18.07
CA VAL A 129 -7.82 12.01 -18.49
C VAL A 129 -9.20 11.35 -18.54
N LEU A 130 -10.02 11.54 -17.50
CA LEU A 130 -11.37 10.98 -17.46
C LEU A 130 -12.25 11.54 -18.59
N ARG A 131 -12.21 12.86 -18.82
CA ARG A 131 -12.91 13.48 -19.96
C ARG A 131 -12.42 12.94 -21.30
N SER A 132 -11.11 12.70 -21.45
CA SER A 132 -10.56 12.10 -22.68
C SER A 132 -11.07 10.67 -22.88
N GLN A 133 -11.25 9.88 -21.82
CA GLN A 133 -11.84 8.54 -21.92
C GLN A 133 -13.30 8.57 -22.36
N GLU A 134 -14.10 9.50 -21.84
CA GLU A 134 -15.50 9.68 -22.25
C GLU A 134 -15.59 10.04 -23.74
N ILE A 135 -14.69 10.90 -24.22
CA ILE A 135 -14.61 11.27 -25.64
C ILE A 135 -14.14 10.07 -26.47
N ASP A 136 -13.16 9.29 -26.00
CA ASP A 136 -12.73 8.06 -26.67
C ASP A 136 -13.89 7.05 -26.78
N GLN A 137 -14.71 6.90 -25.74
CA GLN A 137 -15.91 6.06 -25.77
C GLN A 137 -16.93 6.55 -26.80
N LEU A 138 -17.18 7.85 -26.87
CA LEU A 138 -18.04 8.45 -27.89
C LEU A 138 -17.50 8.16 -29.29
N ILE A 139 -16.19 8.37 -29.51
CA ILE A 139 -15.53 8.09 -30.78
C ILE A 139 -15.71 6.61 -31.14
N THR A 140 -15.46 5.67 -30.23
CA THR A 140 -15.66 4.24 -30.47
C THR A 140 -17.08 3.90 -30.95
N GLN A 141 -18.11 4.57 -30.41
CA GLN A 141 -19.50 4.33 -30.80
C GLN A 141 -19.82 4.79 -32.22
N ILE A 142 -19.23 5.91 -32.68
CA ILE A 142 -19.58 6.53 -33.97
C ILE A 142 -18.62 6.16 -35.12
N ASN A 143 -17.42 5.67 -34.80
CA ASN A 143 -16.29 5.52 -35.71
C ASN A 143 -16.24 4.16 -36.44
N GLN A 144 -17.36 3.73 -37.01
CA GLN A 144 -17.46 2.45 -37.75
C GLN A 144 -16.62 2.42 -39.03
N ASP A 145 -16.30 3.59 -39.57
CA ASP A 145 -15.56 3.81 -40.82
C ASP A 145 -14.10 4.26 -40.60
N ASN A 146 -13.61 4.22 -39.35
CA ASN A 146 -12.24 4.58 -38.95
C ASN A 146 -11.82 6.03 -39.34
N GLN A 147 -12.76 6.95 -39.49
CA GLN A 147 -12.45 8.36 -39.79
C GLN A 147 -11.82 9.13 -38.61
N PHE A 148 -12.09 8.69 -37.39
CA PHE A 148 -11.62 9.31 -36.16
C PHE A 148 -10.54 8.45 -35.49
N LYS A 149 -9.63 9.09 -34.77
CA LYS A 149 -8.62 8.41 -33.95
C LYS A 149 -8.94 8.66 -32.49
N LEU A 150 -8.73 7.62 -31.67
CA LEU A 150 -8.75 7.77 -30.23
C LEU A 150 -7.61 8.68 -29.78
N ILE A 151 -7.86 9.40 -28.70
CA ILE A 151 -6.89 10.25 -28.02
C ILE A 151 -5.84 9.36 -27.34
N GLU A 152 -6.26 8.23 -26.77
CA GLU A 152 -5.39 7.30 -26.03
C GLU A 152 -4.63 8.01 -24.89
N ALA A 153 -5.30 8.95 -24.19
CA ALA A 153 -4.66 9.82 -23.20
C ALA A 153 -3.89 9.01 -22.15
N ILE A 154 -4.46 7.91 -21.62
CA ILE A 154 -3.82 7.06 -20.62
C ILE A 154 -2.44 6.58 -21.05
N LYS A 155 -2.28 6.16 -22.31
CA LYS A 155 -1.00 5.69 -22.85
C LYS A 155 0.05 6.81 -22.84
N GLN A 156 -0.35 8.01 -23.26
CA GLN A 156 0.51 9.19 -23.23
C GLN A 156 0.89 9.58 -21.80
N GLU A 157 -0.04 9.43 -20.85
CA GLU A 157 0.18 9.74 -19.44
C GLU A 157 1.15 8.78 -18.77
N TYR A 158 1.16 7.50 -19.14
CA TYR A 158 2.18 6.56 -18.68
C TYR A 158 3.59 6.97 -19.13
N GLU A 159 3.73 7.43 -20.37
CA GLU A 159 5.01 7.96 -20.88
C GLU A 159 5.44 9.25 -20.19
N LEU A 160 4.48 10.14 -19.89
CA LEU A 160 4.75 11.32 -19.08
C LEU A 160 5.26 10.94 -17.69
N CYS A 161 4.59 10.00 -17.01
CA CYS A 161 5.01 9.53 -15.69
C CYS A 161 6.44 9.01 -15.74
N SER A 162 6.80 8.20 -16.75
CA SER A 162 8.16 7.70 -16.95
C SER A 162 9.16 8.86 -17.04
N LYS A 163 8.92 9.84 -17.92
CA LYS A 163 9.80 11.02 -18.09
C LYS A 163 9.92 11.87 -16.82
N MET A 164 8.83 12.05 -16.08
CA MET A 164 8.85 12.82 -14.85
C MET A 164 9.60 12.09 -13.72
N LEU A 165 9.49 10.75 -13.65
CA LEU A 165 10.24 9.92 -12.72
C LEU A 165 11.70 9.70 -13.12
N ASP A 166 12.07 9.89 -14.39
CA ASP A 166 13.47 9.97 -14.79
C ASP A 166 14.12 11.28 -14.31
N ARG A 167 13.33 12.35 -14.12
CA ARG A 167 13.80 13.64 -13.59
C ARG A 167 13.80 13.71 -12.07
N ASP A 168 12.76 13.19 -11.42
CA ASP A 168 12.63 13.10 -9.97
C ASP A 168 11.99 11.75 -9.60
N GLU A 169 12.85 10.76 -9.39
CA GLU A 169 12.46 9.38 -9.12
C GLU A 169 11.69 9.20 -7.79
N ARG A 170 11.72 10.22 -6.92
CA ARG A 170 11.06 10.24 -5.61
C ARG A 170 9.82 11.15 -5.60
N ASN A 171 9.38 11.64 -6.77
CA ASN A 171 8.18 12.46 -6.85
C ASN A 171 6.93 11.62 -6.54
N PHE A 172 6.47 11.70 -5.29
CA PHE A 172 5.30 10.97 -4.80
C PHE A 172 4.01 11.29 -5.55
N HIS A 173 3.85 12.52 -6.09
CA HIS A 173 2.65 12.86 -6.86
C HIS A 173 2.61 12.12 -8.19
N VAL A 174 3.74 12.02 -8.88
CA VAL A 174 3.84 11.27 -10.15
C VAL A 174 3.58 9.78 -9.89
N TRP A 175 4.17 9.22 -8.83
CA TRP A 175 3.91 7.83 -8.47
C TRP A 175 2.45 7.55 -8.12
N ASN A 176 1.80 8.42 -7.32
CA ASN A 176 0.37 8.26 -7.03
C ASN A 176 -0.49 8.43 -8.27
N TYR A 177 -0.17 9.38 -9.13
CA TYR A 177 -0.87 9.59 -10.39
C TYR A 177 -0.76 8.37 -11.29
N ARG A 178 0.43 7.78 -11.43
CA ARG A 178 0.66 6.53 -12.16
C ARG A 178 -0.11 5.35 -11.55
N ASN A 179 -0.11 5.23 -10.22
CA ASN A 179 -0.87 4.20 -9.53
C ASN A 179 -2.39 4.37 -9.74
N TRP A 180 -2.89 5.60 -9.73
CA TRP A 180 -4.26 5.93 -10.07
C TRP A 180 -4.60 5.56 -11.52
N LEU A 181 -3.72 5.84 -12.50
CA LEU A 181 -3.90 5.39 -13.88
C LEU A 181 -4.11 3.87 -13.94
N SER A 182 -3.32 3.10 -13.17
CA SER A 182 -3.48 1.63 -13.10
C SER A 182 -4.80 1.17 -12.47
N SER A 183 -5.46 2.02 -11.69
CA SER A 183 -6.76 1.73 -11.07
C SER A 183 -7.92 1.89 -12.05
N ILE A 184 -7.79 2.78 -13.02
CA ILE A 184 -8.84 3.05 -14.02
C ILE A 184 -8.60 2.31 -15.35
N CYS A 185 -7.38 1.80 -15.59
CA CYS A 185 -7.06 1.03 -16.79
C CYS A 185 -5.86 0.10 -16.57
N ALA A 186 -5.97 -1.16 -17.02
CA ALA A 186 -4.91 -2.17 -16.93
C ALA A 186 -3.86 -2.06 -18.06
N PHE A 187 -3.49 -0.83 -18.42
CA PHE A 187 -2.54 -0.57 -19.52
C PHE A 187 -1.07 -0.56 -19.05
N GLY A 188 -0.82 -0.11 -17.81
CA GLY A 188 0.52 -0.01 -17.27
C GLY A 188 1.10 -1.38 -16.91
N LYS A 189 2.27 -1.71 -17.47
CA LYS A 189 3.11 -2.81 -17.00
C LYS A 189 3.79 -2.45 -15.67
N GLU A 190 2.99 -2.19 -14.63
CA GLU A 190 3.46 -1.63 -13.36
C GLU A 190 4.47 -2.51 -12.65
N ASP A 191 4.35 -3.82 -12.80
CA ASP A 191 5.34 -4.76 -12.30
C ASP A 191 6.72 -4.54 -12.95
N GLU A 192 6.80 -4.63 -14.28
CA GLU A 192 8.04 -4.41 -15.03
C GLU A 192 8.60 -3.00 -14.77
N PHE A 193 7.73 -1.99 -14.68
CA PHE A 193 8.13 -0.61 -14.45
C PHE A 193 8.76 -0.39 -13.07
N THR A 194 8.12 -0.89 -12.01
CA THR A 194 8.65 -0.75 -10.65
C THR A 194 9.94 -1.54 -10.47
N LYS A 195 10.02 -2.77 -11.03
CA LYS A 195 11.27 -3.55 -11.04
C LYS A 195 12.39 -2.79 -11.73
N LYS A 196 12.15 -2.26 -12.93
CA LYS A 196 13.13 -1.46 -13.67
C LYS A 196 13.60 -0.25 -12.87
N LYS A 197 12.69 0.43 -12.15
CA LYS A 197 13.05 1.59 -11.32
C LYS A 197 13.91 1.22 -10.11
N ILE A 198 13.69 0.04 -9.52
CA ILE A 198 14.56 -0.53 -8.47
C ILE A 198 15.95 -0.87 -9.04
N GLU A 199 16.00 -1.56 -10.18
CA GLU A 199 17.27 -1.95 -10.82
C GLU A 199 18.09 -0.74 -11.28
N GLN A 200 17.44 0.38 -11.63
CA GLN A 200 18.11 1.65 -11.93
C GLN A 200 18.68 2.32 -10.69
N ASN A 201 18.02 2.18 -9.53
CA ASN A 201 18.47 2.75 -8.27
C ASN A 201 17.89 1.99 -7.07
N PHE A 202 18.73 1.18 -6.42
CA PHE A 202 18.37 0.41 -5.23
C PHE A 202 18.00 1.26 -4.01
N SER A 203 18.30 2.55 -3.99
CA SER A 203 17.86 3.47 -2.93
C SER A 203 16.45 4.06 -3.18
N ASN A 204 15.80 3.72 -4.30
CA ASN A 204 14.50 4.27 -4.65
C ASN A 204 13.35 3.62 -3.85
N PHE A 205 13.14 4.09 -2.62
CA PHE A 205 12.05 3.61 -1.76
C PHE A 205 10.64 3.79 -2.37
N SER A 206 10.44 4.79 -3.24
CA SER A 206 9.15 4.96 -3.91
C SER A 206 8.86 3.79 -4.83
N ALA A 207 9.85 3.30 -5.58
CA ALA A 207 9.67 2.13 -6.44
C ALA A 207 9.28 0.88 -5.63
N TYR A 208 9.94 0.62 -4.51
CA TYR A 208 9.57 -0.48 -3.59
C TYR A 208 8.16 -0.35 -3.02
N HIS A 209 7.77 0.85 -2.58
CA HIS A 209 6.44 1.12 -2.04
C HIS A 209 5.33 0.90 -3.08
N PHE A 210 5.53 1.35 -4.32
CA PHE A 210 4.52 1.14 -5.37
C PHE A 210 4.54 -0.28 -5.91
N ARG A 211 5.67 -0.99 -5.83
CA ARG A 211 5.78 -2.42 -6.10
C ARG A 211 4.99 -3.26 -5.08
N SER A 212 5.11 -2.95 -3.79
CA SER A 212 4.31 -3.64 -2.75
C SER A 212 2.82 -3.39 -2.92
N LYS A 213 2.40 -2.16 -3.23
CA LYS A 213 1.00 -1.84 -3.59
C LYS A 213 0.50 -2.64 -4.80
N PHE A 214 1.32 -2.75 -5.85
CA PHE A 214 0.99 -3.56 -7.02
C PHE A 214 0.75 -5.02 -6.62
N PHE A 215 1.63 -5.60 -5.80
CA PHE A 215 1.46 -6.97 -5.34
C PHE A 215 0.19 -7.13 -4.49
N MET A 216 -0.02 -6.26 -3.51
CA MET A 216 -1.24 -6.32 -2.69
C MET A 216 -2.52 -6.19 -3.53
N LYS A 217 -2.55 -5.34 -4.56
CA LYS A 217 -3.73 -5.18 -5.43
C LYS A 217 -4.00 -6.39 -6.33
N ASN A 218 -2.96 -6.98 -6.90
CA ASN A 218 -3.13 -8.01 -7.94
C ASN A 218 -3.22 -9.42 -7.40
N TYR A 219 -2.62 -9.66 -6.24
CA TYR A 219 -2.58 -10.98 -5.66
C TYR A 219 -3.74 -11.15 -4.65
N ASN A 220 -4.18 -10.11 -3.95
CA ASN A 220 -5.20 -10.21 -2.90
C ASN A 220 -6.66 -10.27 -3.37
N LYS A 221 -6.93 -10.95 -4.49
CA LYS A 221 -8.29 -11.11 -5.02
C LYS A 221 -8.87 -12.45 -4.56
N SER A 222 -9.99 -12.41 -3.83
CA SER A 222 -10.63 -13.57 -3.19
C SER A 222 -10.93 -14.73 -4.14
N GLU A 223 -11.35 -14.42 -5.37
CA GLU A 223 -11.79 -15.40 -6.38
C GLU A 223 -10.67 -16.36 -6.81
N THR A 224 -9.40 -15.98 -6.71
CA THR A 224 -8.27 -16.82 -7.19
C THR A 224 -7.50 -17.52 -6.08
N ILE A 225 -7.74 -17.20 -4.81
CA ILE A 225 -6.92 -17.68 -3.70
C ILE A 225 -7.12 -19.19 -3.46
N LEU A 226 -8.38 -19.67 -3.46
CA LEU A 226 -8.69 -21.10 -3.28
C LEU A 226 -8.19 -21.97 -4.44
N GLU A 227 -8.28 -21.47 -5.67
CA GLU A 227 -7.77 -22.18 -6.85
C GLU A 227 -6.24 -22.21 -6.86
N ARG A 228 -5.58 -21.11 -6.50
CA ARG A 228 -4.12 -21.03 -6.44
C ARG A 228 -3.51 -21.81 -5.28
N ILE A 229 -4.18 -21.92 -4.13
CA ILE A 229 -3.78 -22.85 -3.05
C ILE A 229 -3.61 -24.26 -3.61
N LYS A 230 -4.49 -24.68 -4.54
CA LYS A 230 -4.46 -26.01 -5.14
C LYS A 230 -3.46 -26.17 -6.30
N THR A 231 -3.14 -25.10 -7.04
CA THR A 231 -2.37 -25.18 -8.29
C THR A 231 -0.94 -24.68 -8.21
N GLU A 232 -0.60 -23.77 -7.30
CA GLU A 232 0.66 -23.02 -7.32
C GLU A 232 1.59 -23.31 -6.12
N GLN A 233 1.33 -24.38 -5.35
CA GLN A 233 1.99 -24.63 -4.05
C GLN A 233 2.04 -23.34 -3.22
N ILE A 234 0.90 -22.64 -3.13
CA ILE A 234 0.85 -21.42 -2.34
C ILE A 234 0.99 -21.82 -0.88
N LEU A 235 2.12 -21.38 -0.33
CA LEU A 235 2.29 -21.14 1.08
C LEU A 235 1.10 -20.31 1.53
N GLY A 236 0.09 -20.94 2.12
CA GLY A 236 -0.97 -20.21 2.80
C GLY A 236 -0.26 -19.16 3.65
N LEU A 237 -0.56 -17.88 3.41
CA LEU A 237 -0.38 -16.69 4.27
C LEU A 237 -0.07 -15.34 3.58
N ILE A 238 0.08 -15.31 2.24
CA ILE A 238 -0.15 -14.13 1.36
C ILE A 238 -0.66 -14.67 0.04
N PRO A 239 -1.33 -13.85 -0.77
CA PRO A 239 -1.50 -14.19 -2.16
C PRO A 239 -0.25 -14.17 -3.08
N LEU A 240 1.02 -14.04 -2.62
CA LEU A 240 2.19 -14.03 -3.51
C LEU A 240 2.72 -15.47 -3.76
N PRO A 241 2.85 -15.95 -5.02
CA PRO A 241 3.39 -17.28 -5.32
C PRO A 241 4.82 -17.45 -4.83
N PHE A 242 5.21 -18.66 -4.40
CA PHE A 242 6.54 -18.90 -3.84
C PHE A 242 7.69 -18.64 -4.83
N SER A 243 7.48 -18.93 -6.12
CA SER A 243 8.42 -18.54 -7.18
C SER A 243 8.65 -17.03 -7.21
N ARG A 244 7.56 -16.26 -7.11
CA ARG A 244 7.62 -14.80 -7.08
C ARG A 244 8.26 -14.26 -5.80
N LEU A 245 7.98 -14.90 -4.65
CA LEU A 245 8.64 -14.57 -3.39
C LEU A 245 10.15 -14.74 -3.50
N LYS A 246 10.63 -15.82 -4.11
CA LYS A 246 12.06 -16.05 -4.34
C LYS A 246 12.69 -15.00 -5.24
N GLU A 247 12.08 -14.71 -6.38
CA GLU A 247 12.56 -13.66 -7.30
C GLU A 247 12.66 -12.30 -6.60
N GLU A 248 11.66 -11.93 -5.80
CA GLU A 248 11.68 -10.68 -5.03
C GLU A 248 12.71 -10.71 -3.90
N THR A 249 12.93 -11.87 -3.28
CA THR A 249 13.94 -12.06 -2.24
C THR A 249 15.33 -11.86 -2.82
N GLU A 250 15.62 -12.46 -3.97
CA GLU A 250 16.89 -12.27 -4.67
C GLU A 250 17.12 -10.79 -5.03
N LEU A 251 16.10 -10.11 -5.55
CA LEU A 251 16.17 -8.68 -5.88
C LEU A 251 16.50 -7.83 -4.65
N ILE A 252 15.81 -8.05 -3.52
CA ILE A 252 16.02 -7.24 -2.32
C ILE A 252 17.32 -7.60 -1.60
N GLN A 253 17.76 -8.86 -1.65
CA GLN A 253 19.05 -9.28 -1.11
C GLN A 253 20.21 -8.62 -1.88
N GLN A 254 20.14 -8.57 -3.21
CA GLN A 254 21.10 -7.82 -4.03
C GLN A 254 21.12 -6.33 -3.65
N ALA A 255 19.94 -5.72 -3.47
CA ALA A 255 19.84 -4.32 -3.07
C ALA A 255 20.46 -4.05 -1.70
N ILE A 256 20.26 -4.94 -0.72
CA ILE A 256 20.85 -4.86 0.61
C ILE A 256 22.38 -4.95 0.54
N TYR A 257 22.94 -5.84 -0.27
CA TYR A 257 24.39 -5.92 -0.47
C TYR A 257 24.97 -4.65 -1.11
N ILE A 258 24.27 -4.07 -2.09
CA ILE A 258 24.75 -2.88 -2.82
C ILE A 258 24.58 -1.61 -1.98
N GLN A 259 23.50 -1.51 -1.19
CA GLN A 259 23.13 -0.34 -0.40
C GLN A 259 22.79 -0.70 1.06
N PRO A 260 23.73 -1.28 1.83
CA PRO A 260 23.44 -1.75 3.18
C PRO A 260 23.09 -0.61 4.16
N LYS A 261 23.46 0.64 3.84
CA LYS A 261 23.17 1.81 4.69
C LYS A 261 21.82 2.46 4.39
N GLU A 262 21.08 1.96 3.39
CA GLU A 262 19.77 2.49 3.02
C GLU A 262 18.67 1.81 3.82
N HIS A 263 17.92 2.58 4.61
CA HIS A 263 16.83 2.01 5.41
C HIS A 263 15.71 1.39 4.55
N GLY A 264 15.46 1.96 3.36
CA GLY A 264 14.36 1.58 2.48
C GLY A 264 14.41 0.11 2.02
N VAL A 265 15.61 -0.45 1.82
CA VAL A 265 15.76 -1.85 1.38
C VAL A 265 15.38 -2.82 2.49
N TYR A 266 15.69 -2.52 3.75
CA TYR A 266 15.29 -3.33 4.90
C TYR A 266 13.78 -3.26 5.16
N LEU A 267 13.16 -2.09 4.96
CA LEU A 267 11.71 -1.95 5.06
C LEU A 267 10.98 -2.83 4.04
N TYR A 268 11.45 -2.85 2.79
CA TYR A 268 10.86 -3.73 1.77
C TYR A 268 11.13 -5.21 2.05
N HIS A 269 12.33 -5.57 2.52
CA HIS A 269 12.65 -6.93 2.93
C HIS A 269 11.76 -7.40 4.09
N ARG A 270 11.62 -6.58 5.15
CA ARG A 270 10.72 -6.85 6.28
C ARG A 270 9.28 -7.01 5.81
N TRP A 271 8.81 -6.15 4.90
CA TRP A 271 7.49 -6.28 4.29
C TRP A 271 7.35 -7.63 3.57
N LEU A 272 8.28 -7.97 2.66
CA LEU A 272 8.25 -9.18 1.84
C LEU A 272 8.24 -10.47 2.68
N VAL A 273 9.05 -10.53 3.73
CA VAL A 273 9.04 -11.68 4.65
C VAL A 273 7.80 -11.64 5.55
N GLY A 274 7.38 -10.45 5.98
CA GLY A 274 6.26 -10.23 6.89
C GLY A 274 4.91 -10.61 6.29
N VAL A 275 4.75 -10.41 4.98
CA VAL A 275 3.52 -10.77 4.31
C VAL A 275 3.31 -12.30 4.43
N VAL A 276 4.33 -13.17 4.32
CA VAL A 276 4.17 -14.66 4.30
C VAL A 276 3.96 -15.27 5.68
N GLN A 277 3.97 -14.47 6.73
CA GLN A 277 4.06 -15.00 8.08
C GLN A 277 2.81 -15.77 8.48
N PRO A 278 2.95 -16.98 9.06
CA PRO A 278 1.82 -17.78 9.47
C PRO A 278 1.11 -17.25 10.71
N PHE A 279 -0.21 -17.28 10.70
CA PHE A 279 -1.06 -16.88 11.81
C PHE A 279 -2.02 -18.03 12.14
N GLY A 280 -1.96 -18.53 13.37
CA GLY A 280 -2.73 -19.71 13.74
C GLY A 280 -2.77 -20.00 15.22
N PHE A 281 -3.51 -21.04 15.54
CA PHE A 281 -3.67 -21.58 16.89
C PHE A 281 -2.37 -22.10 17.47
N THR A 282 -2.16 -21.86 18.76
CA THR A 282 -0.99 -22.37 19.50
C THR A 282 -1.38 -23.19 20.72
N LYS A 283 -2.35 -22.72 21.51
CA LYS A 283 -2.73 -23.36 22.77
C LYS A 283 -4.18 -23.05 23.10
N VAL A 284 -4.84 -23.96 23.82
CA VAL A 284 -6.14 -23.69 24.44
C VAL A 284 -6.06 -23.86 25.95
N GLU A 285 -6.76 -23.02 26.69
CA GLU A 285 -6.87 -23.08 28.16
C GLU A 285 -8.34 -23.04 28.57
N LYS A 286 -8.70 -23.85 29.57
CA LYS A 286 -10.02 -23.76 30.19
C LYS A 286 -10.09 -22.54 31.10
N VAL A 287 -11.06 -21.66 30.88
CA VAL A 287 -11.33 -20.52 31.79
C VAL A 287 -12.42 -20.90 32.79
N SER A 288 -13.49 -21.51 32.30
CA SER A 288 -14.61 -21.97 33.12
C SER A 288 -15.31 -23.16 32.46
N ASN A 289 -16.45 -23.61 33.00
CA ASN A 289 -17.22 -24.68 32.37
C ASN A 289 -17.89 -24.26 31.06
N ASN A 290 -18.10 -22.96 30.86
CA ASN A 290 -18.76 -22.42 29.66
C ASN A 290 -17.85 -21.47 28.85
N SER A 291 -16.54 -21.48 29.11
CA SER A 291 -15.60 -20.62 28.40
C SER A 291 -14.19 -21.20 28.29
N VAL A 292 -13.57 -20.97 27.14
CA VAL A 292 -12.18 -21.37 26.82
C VAL A 292 -11.41 -20.22 26.23
N THR A 293 -10.11 -20.17 26.49
CA THR A 293 -9.17 -19.25 25.85
C THR A 293 -8.44 -19.97 24.73
N VAL A 294 -8.61 -19.50 23.50
CA VAL A 294 -7.84 -19.91 22.33
C VAL A 294 -6.69 -18.92 22.14
N GLN A 295 -5.46 -19.38 22.29
CA GLN A 295 -4.25 -18.58 22.14
C GLN A 295 -3.65 -18.74 20.74
N PHE A 296 -3.21 -17.63 20.17
CA PHE A 296 -2.58 -17.55 18.87
C PHE A 296 -1.10 -17.16 18.95
N ASN A 297 -0.37 -17.42 17.87
CA ASN A 297 1.06 -17.11 17.80
C ASN A 297 1.40 -15.61 17.70
N ARG A 298 0.39 -14.74 17.51
CA ARG A 298 0.48 -13.28 17.49
C ARG A 298 -0.83 -12.66 18.00
N ALA A 299 -0.84 -11.34 18.21
CA ALA A 299 -2.05 -10.60 18.55
C ALA A 299 -3.07 -10.66 17.40
N VAL A 300 -4.37 -10.70 17.75
CA VAL A 300 -5.45 -10.94 16.80
C VAL A 300 -6.52 -9.86 16.88
N SER A 301 -7.27 -9.68 15.81
CA SER A 301 -8.42 -8.76 15.71
C SER A 301 -9.35 -9.23 14.60
N ASN A 302 -10.65 -8.94 14.70
CA ASN A 302 -11.64 -9.26 13.66
C ASN A 302 -11.74 -10.77 13.35
N VAL A 303 -11.60 -11.63 14.37
CA VAL A 303 -11.66 -13.11 14.24
C VAL A 303 -12.96 -13.69 14.79
N GLU A 304 -13.92 -12.88 15.20
CA GLU A 304 -15.14 -13.29 15.90
C GLU A 304 -15.97 -14.27 15.06
N ASN A 305 -16.00 -14.09 13.74
CA ASN A 305 -16.73 -14.99 12.85
C ASN A 305 -15.92 -16.23 12.43
N SER A 306 -14.70 -16.40 12.92
CA SER A 306 -13.79 -17.48 12.49
C SER A 306 -13.94 -18.79 13.26
N PHE A 307 -14.96 -18.93 14.11
CA PHE A 307 -15.11 -20.08 15.01
C PHE A 307 -16.46 -20.78 14.84
N GLU A 308 -16.43 -22.11 14.75
CA GLU A 308 -17.60 -22.97 14.90
C GLU A 308 -17.36 -23.94 16.06
N LEU A 309 -18.30 -24.06 16.98
CA LEU A 309 -18.17 -24.90 18.17
C LEU A 309 -19.16 -26.08 18.11
N PHE A 310 -18.70 -27.24 18.58
CA PHE A 310 -19.51 -28.46 18.67
C PHE A 310 -19.28 -29.16 20.00
N ASN A 311 -20.34 -29.61 20.67
CA ASN A 311 -20.26 -30.58 21.77
C ASN A 311 -20.58 -31.96 21.22
N ASN A 312 -19.59 -32.83 21.14
CA ASN A 312 -19.63 -34.04 20.31
C ASN A 312 -19.94 -33.70 18.83
N GLU A 313 -21.18 -33.91 18.38
CA GLU A 313 -21.66 -33.60 17.02
C GLU A 313 -22.68 -32.45 16.98
N ASN A 314 -23.16 -31.99 18.14
CA ASN A 314 -24.16 -30.94 18.20
C ASN A 314 -23.48 -29.57 18.13
N ALA A 315 -23.91 -28.71 17.20
CA ALA A 315 -23.44 -27.34 17.14
C ALA A 315 -23.80 -26.59 18.42
N LEU A 316 -22.83 -25.85 18.96
CA LEU A 316 -22.99 -24.99 20.12
C LEU A 316 -23.11 -23.54 19.69
N LYS A 317 -24.01 -22.79 20.32
CA LYS A 317 -24.07 -21.35 20.15
C LYS A 317 -22.94 -20.66 20.90
N ILE A 318 -22.22 -19.80 20.19
CA ILE A 318 -21.28 -18.84 20.77
C ILE A 318 -22.09 -17.68 21.36
N MET A 319 -21.87 -17.39 22.65
CA MET A 319 -22.55 -16.34 23.39
C MET A 319 -21.77 -15.03 23.35
N ASP A 320 -20.44 -15.11 23.46
CA ASP A 320 -19.55 -13.95 23.47
C ASP A 320 -18.14 -14.35 23.02
N ILE A 321 -17.43 -13.42 22.40
CA ILE A 321 -16.02 -13.55 22.02
C ILE A 321 -15.29 -12.29 22.48
N LYS A 322 -14.33 -12.47 23.40
CA LYS A 322 -13.48 -11.40 23.89
C LYS A 322 -12.06 -11.58 23.38
N ILE A 323 -11.50 -10.54 22.78
CA ILE A 323 -10.14 -10.54 22.24
C ILE A 323 -9.21 -9.75 23.17
N GLU A 324 -8.13 -10.39 23.61
CA GLU A 324 -7.12 -9.82 24.51
C GLU A 324 -5.71 -10.16 24.00
N GLY A 325 -5.19 -9.33 23.10
CA GLY A 325 -3.88 -9.54 22.49
C GLY A 325 -3.83 -10.86 21.72
N THR A 326 -3.05 -11.84 22.20
CA THR A 326 -2.92 -13.17 21.58
C THR A 326 -4.06 -14.13 21.97
N ASN A 327 -4.91 -13.74 22.91
CA ASN A 327 -5.90 -14.62 23.53
C ASN A 327 -7.30 -14.27 23.04
N VAL A 328 -8.07 -15.28 22.68
CA VAL A 328 -9.49 -15.17 22.33
C VAL A 328 -10.29 -16.00 23.31
N ILE A 329 -11.08 -15.36 24.15
CA ILE A 329 -11.95 -16.02 25.12
C ILE A 329 -13.30 -16.24 24.44
N ILE A 330 -13.64 -17.51 24.22
CA ILE A 330 -14.91 -17.91 23.61
C ILE A 330 -15.83 -18.42 24.72
N SER A 331 -16.97 -17.77 24.88
CA SER A 331 -18.03 -18.18 25.81
C SER A 331 -19.19 -18.80 25.04
N PHE A 332 -19.75 -19.90 25.55
CA PHE A 332 -20.80 -20.68 24.86
C PHE A 332 -21.93 -21.09 25.81
N GLU A 333 -23.05 -21.55 25.24
CA GLU A 333 -24.32 -21.73 25.96
C GLU A 333 -24.38 -22.91 26.95
N ASP A 334 -23.52 -23.92 26.79
CA ASP A 334 -23.59 -25.20 27.53
C ASP A 334 -22.62 -25.26 28.72
N GLN A 335 -23.07 -25.83 29.85
CA GLN A 335 -22.32 -26.02 31.08
C GLN A 335 -21.87 -27.48 31.31
N GLN A 336 -22.34 -28.44 30.51
CA GLN A 336 -21.98 -29.85 30.60
C GLN A 336 -21.23 -30.32 29.35
N ILE A 337 -20.05 -29.74 29.15
CA ILE A 337 -19.17 -30.12 28.05
C ILE A 337 -18.28 -31.30 28.43
N LEU A 338 -18.46 -32.41 27.72
CA LEU A 338 -17.58 -33.59 27.81
C LEU A 338 -16.49 -33.54 26.72
N ASN A 339 -16.88 -33.27 25.47
CA ASN A 339 -15.97 -33.17 24.33
C ASN A 339 -16.30 -31.91 23.51
N LEU A 340 -15.47 -30.88 23.61
CA LEU A 340 -15.60 -29.66 22.79
C LEU A 340 -14.74 -29.78 21.54
N LYS A 341 -15.32 -29.53 20.38
CA LYS A 341 -14.59 -29.33 19.12
C LYS A 341 -14.75 -27.87 18.69
N ILE A 342 -13.62 -27.22 18.42
CA ILE A 342 -13.57 -25.86 17.89
C ILE A 342 -12.99 -25.97 16.47
N LYS A 343 -13.78 -25.61 15.47
CA LYS A 343 -13.28 -25.41 14.12
C LYS A 343 -12.93 -23.95 13.92
N ILE A 344 -11.67 -23.70 13.60
CA ILE A 344 -11.19 -22.40 13.16
C ILE A 344 -11.27 -22.39 11.64
N ILE A 345 -12.09 -21.49 11.12
CA ILE A 345 -12.32 -21.29 9.70
C ILE A 345 -11.69 -19.97 9.26
N ASN A 346 -11.08 -19.96 8.09
CA ASN A 346 -10.54 -18.75 7.53
C ASN A 346 -11.65 -17.94 6.83
N GLN A 347 -12.14 -16.87 7.46
CA GLN A 347 -13.23 -16.06 6.91
C GLN A 347 -12.80 -14.75 6.23
N ILE A 348 -11.50 -14.55 5.94
CA ILE A 348 -11.00 -13.23 5.51
C ILE A 348 -11.36 -12.86 4.04
N TYR A 349 -12.34 -13.52 3.43
CA TYR A 349 -12.70 -13.28 2.03
C TYR A 349 -14.16 -12.89 1.76
N GLN A 350 -15.02 -12.74 2.77
CA GLN A 350 -16.43 -12.43 2.51
C GLN A 350 -16.78 -10.94 2.41
N ASN A 351 -16.03 -10.01 3.04
CA ASN A 351 -16.37 -8.58 3.02
C ASN A 351 -15.16 -7.68 2.68
N GLY A 352 -15.01 -7.35 1.39
CA GLY A 352 -14.58 -6.03 0.90
C GLY A 352 -13.26 -5.41 1.40
N SER A 353 -12.27 -5.35 0.51
CA SER A 353 -11.10 -4.46 0.46
C SER A 353 -10.12 -4.43 1.66
N LEU A 354 -8.87 -4.82 1.40
CA LEU A 354 -7.73 -4.44 2.23
C LEU A 354 -7.44 -2.94 2.05
N GLU A 355 -7.92 -2.10 2.97
CA GLU A 355 -7.29 -0.81 3.20
C GLU A 355 -5.94 -1.05 3.88
N THR A 356 -4.87 -0.59 3.25
CA THR A 356 -3.50 -0.74 3.74
C THR A 356 -3.09 0.56 4.43
N MET A 357 -3.09 0.56 5.76
CA MET A 357 -2.12 1.34 6.51
C MET A 357 -0.95 0.42 6.85
N VAL A 358 0.26 0.93 6.70
CA VAL A 358 1.49 0.25 7.11
C VAL A 358 1.54 0.31 8.64
N SER A 359 0.68 -0.44 9.32
CA SER A 359 0.90 -0.77 10.73
C SER A 359 1.74 -2.04 10.79
N GLU A 360 2.69 -2.07 11.71
CA GLU A 360 3.76 -3.06 11.77
C GLU A 360 3.31 -4.50 12.11
N ASP A 361 2.02 -4.71 12.43
CA ASP A 361 1.50 -5.98 12.96
C ASP A 361 0.45 -6.70 12.08
N GLU A 362 0.05 -6.16 10.92
CA GLU A 362 -1.09 -6.69 10.13
C GLU A 362 -0.73 -7.23 8.72
N PHE A 363 0.52 -7.62 8.47
CA PHE A 363 0.93 -7.98 7.10
C PHE A 363 0.36 -9.30 6.57
N SER A 364 0.02 -10.24 7.45
CA SER A 364 -0.67 -11.48 7.06
C SER A 364 -2.04 -11.55 7.73
N LYS A 365 -3.08 -11.58 6.90
CA LYS A 365 -4.50 -11.72 7.29
C LYS A 365 -5.04 -13.09 6.89
N PHE A 366 -4.23 -14.15 6.95
CA PHE A 366 -4.75 -15.50 6.70
C PHE A 366 -4.70 -16.26 8.02
N LEU A 367 -5.84 -16.75 8.48
CA LEU A 367 -5.89 -17.57 9.68
C LEU A 367 -5.78 -19.03 9.25
N VAL A 368 -4.79 -19.76 9.76
CA VAL A 368 -4.57 -21.18 9.46
C VAL A 368 -5.79 -21.99 9.94
N PRO A 369 -6.57 -22.60 9.02
CA PRO A 369 -7.70 -23.43 9.39
C PRO A 369 -7.23 -24.59 10.28
N SER A 370 -7.95 -24.80 11.39
CA SER A 370 -7.54 -25.74 12.44
C SER A 370 -8.77 -26.38 13.07
N GLU A 371 -8.69 -27.66 13.40
CA GLU A 371 -9.70 -28.35 14.23
C GLU A 371 -9.11 -28.70 15.59
N ILE A 372 -9.60 -28.05 16.64
CA ILE A 372 -9.14 -28.26 18.02
C ILE A 372 -10.14 -29.15 18.71
N ASN A 373 -9.71 -30.33 19.14
CA ASN A 373 -10.52 -31.26 19.93
C ASN A 373 -10.08 -31.18 21.39
N ILE A 374 -11.02 -30.94 22.30
CA ILE A 374 -10.78 -30.74 23.73
C ILE A 374 -11.63 -31.75 24.50
N LYS A 375 -10.96 -32.56 25.32
CA LYS A 375 -11.60 -33.52 26.23
C LYS A 375 -11.44 -33.02 27.66
N PHE A 376 -12.54 -32.97 28.40
CA PHE A 376 -12.54 -32.67 29.82
C PHE A 376 -12.63 -33.98 30.60
N ASP A 377 -11.67 -34.25 31.48
CA ASP A 377 -11.65 -35.42 32.36
C ASP A 377 -11.55 -35.00 33.83
N ASN A 378 -11.60 -35.98 34.75
CA ASN A 378 -11.53 -35.73 36.19
C ASN A 378 -10.12 -35.32 36.67
N GLU A 379 -9.09 -35.43 35.82
CA GLU A 379 -7.68 -35.13 36.13
C GLU A 379 -7.18 -33.82 35.48
N GLY A 380 -7.96 -33.23 34.57
CA GLY A 380 -7.63 -31.99 33.85
C GLY A 380 -8.39 -31.84 32.53
N PHE A 381 -7.75 -31.20 31.54
CA PHE A 381 -8.23 -31.19 30.16
C PHE A 381 -7.08 -31.52 29.22
N GLN A 382 -7.39 -32.25 28.15
CA GLN A 382 -6.44 -32.55 27.08
C GLN A 382 -6.97 -31.97 25.78
N PHE A 383 -6.08 -31.47 24.94
CA PHE A 383 -6.45 -31.04 23.60
C PHE A 383 -5.53 -31.61 22.53
N SER A 384 -6.07 -31.77 21.33
CA SER A 384 -5.31 -32.01 20.12
C SER A 384 -5.71 -30.99 19.06
N ASN A 385 -4.75 -30.59 18.23
CA ASN A 385 -4.99 -29.74 17.08
C ASN A 385 -4.75 -30.54 15.80
N THR A 386 -5.66 -30.43 14.84
CA THR A 386 -5.51 -31.00 13.50
C THR A 386 -5.51 -29.87 12.48
N ILE A 387 -4.40 -29.76 11.77
CA ILE A 387 -4.21 -28.85 10.65
C ILE A 387 -4.08 -29.71 9.38
N GLN A 388 -4.69 -29.30 8.27
CA GLN A 388 -4.57 -30.03 7.01
C GLN A 388 -3.10 -30.05 6.54
N GLN A 389 -2.68 -31.16 5.92
CA GLN A 389 -1.28 -31.41 5.56
C GLN A 389 -0.67 -30.27 4.72
N GLU A 390 -1.42 -29.72 3.76
CA GLU A 390 -1.01 -28.60 2.92
C GLU A 390 -0.57 -27.36 3.72
N TYR A 391 -1.28 -27.01 4.80
CA TYR A 391 -0.90 -25.88 5.64
C TYR A 391 0.31 -26.18 6.52
N ASN A 392 0.46 -27.43 6.99
CA ASN A 392 1.66 -27.83 7.72
C ASN A 392 2.91 -27.80 6.83
N GLU A 393 2.82 -28.31 5.60
CA GLU A 393 3.89 -28.22 4.61
C GLU A 393 4.25 -26.77 4.31
N ALA A 394 3.25 -25.90 4.17
CA ALA A 394 3.45 -24.48 3.97
C ALA A 394 4.18 -23.81 5.14
N ILE A 395 3.73 -24.04 6.38
CA ILE A 395 4.37 -23.48 7.58
C ILE A 395 5.85 -23.90 7.65
N ASN A 396 6.17 -25.17 7.35
CA ASN A 396 7.55 -25.66 7.34
C ASN A 396 8.41 -25.05 6.21
N GLN A 397 7.82 -24.81 5.03
CA GLN A 397 8.52 -24.12 3.95
C GLN A 397 8.79 -22.64 4.28
N ILE A 398 7.85 -21.95 4.94
CA ILE A 398 8.06 -20.57 5.44
C ILE A 398 9.15 -20.56 6.51
N ASP A 399 9.18 -21.55 7.39
CA ASP A 399 10.19 -21.69 8.43
C ASP A 399 11.60 -21.83 7.84
N LYS A 400 11.74 -22.64 6.78
CA LYS A 400 12.99 -22.76 6.02
C LYS A 400 13.35 -21.45 5.31
N TYR A 401 12.39 -20.78 4.68
CA TYR A 401 12.60 -19.49 4.04
C TYR A 401 13.07 -18.42 5.04
N LEU A 402 12.57 -18.44 6.27
CA LEU A 402 13.05 -17.57 7.35
C LEU A 402 14.50 -17.89 7.73
N ASP A 403 14.88 -19.17 7.81
CA ASP A 403 16.27 -19.56 8.10
C ASP A 403 17.23 -19.05 7.01
N GLU A 404 16.85 -19.17 5.74
CA GLU A 404 17.64 -18.65 4.61
C GLU A 404 17.83 -17.12 4.70
N ASN A 405 16.79 -16.36 5.06
CA ASN A 405 16.88 -14.91 5.21
C ASN A 405 17.61 -14.46 6.49
N LEU A 406 17.49 -15.22 7.58
CA LEU A 406 18.26 -15.00 8.80
C LEU A 406 19.75 -15.17 8.52
N GLU A 407 20.14 -16.24 7.83
CA GLU A 407 21.52 -16.51 7.45
C GLU A 407 22.08 -15.41 6.54
N PHE A 408 21.29 -14.97 5.55
CA PHE A 408 21.65 -13.83 4.72
C PHE A 408 21.92 -12.57 5.55
N ILE A 409 21.04 -12.19 6.49
CA ILE A 409 21.26 -10.99 7.31
C ILE A 409 22.46 -11.16 8.26
N LYS A 410 22.75 -12.37 8.75
CA LYS A 410 23.96 -12.66 9.53
C LYS A 410 25.22 -12.38 8.70
N GLN A 411 25.26 -12.80 7.43
CA GLN A 411 26.37 -12.47 6.52
C GLN A 411 26.51 -10.95 6.34
N VAL A 412 25.41 -10.23 6.14
CA VAL A 412 25.44 -8.76 6.05
C VAL A 412 25.95 -8.12 7.35
N ILE A 413 25.60 -8.65 8.52
CA ILE A 413 26.13 -8.17 9.82
C ILE A 413 27.66 -8.37 9.90
N GLU A 414 28.18 -9.49 9.39
CA GLU A 414 29.62 -9.78 9.40
C GLU A 414 30.40 -8.78 8.53
N GLU A 415 29.84 -8.39 7.39
CA GLU A 415 30.44 -7.40 6.48
C GLU A 415 30.25 -5.96 6.98
N GLU A 416 29.09 -5.64 7.56
CA GLU A 416 28.66 -4.29 7.94
C GLU A 416 28.51 -4.12 9.46
N LYS A 417 29.54 -4.52 10.22
CA LYS A 417 29.50 -4.60 11.70
C LYS A 417 29.08 -3.31 12.43
N GLN A 418 29.33 -2.15 11.83
CA GLN A 418 29.02 -0.82 12.40
C GLN A 418 27.67 -0.26 11.93
N ASN A 419 26.98 -0.98 11.06
CA ASN A 419 25.70 -0.56 10.52
C ASN A 419 24.56 -1.09 11.39
N ARG A 420 23.69 -0.22 11.90
CA ARG A 420 22.54 -0.60 12.73
C ARG A 420 21.48 -1.41 11.99
N PHE A 421 21.31 -1.19 10.68
CA PHE A 421 20.12 -1.68 9.96
C PHE A 421 20.06 -3.21 9.87
N PRO A 422 21.17 -3.93 9.58
CA PRO A 422 21.18 -5.40 9.65
C PRO A 422 20.79 -5.95 11.03
N TYR A 423 21.24 -5.33 12.12
CA TYR A 423 20.88 -5.75 13.49
C TYR A 423 19.40 -5.48 13.81
N ILE A 424 18.84 -4.37 13.33
CA ILE A 424 17.40 -4.14 13.46
C ILE A 424 16.63 -5.18 12.63
N GLN A 425 17.10 -5.46 11.42
CA GLN A 425 16.45 -6.41 10.53
C GLN A 425 16.45 -7.84 11.09
N ILE A 426 17.58 -8.33 11.62
CA ILE A 426 17.64 -9.68 12.19
C ILE A 426 16.66 -9.83 13.36
N LEU A 427 16.49 -8.79 14.18
CA LEU A 427 15.52 -8.80 15.28
C LEU A 427 14.08 -8.91 14.77
N TYR A 428 13.73 -8.24 13.67
CA TYR A 428 12.42 -8.43 13.05
C TYR A 428 12.23 -9.82 12.44
N LEU A 429 13.26 -10.37 11.79
CA LEU A 429 13.20 -11.73 11.24
C LEU A 429 13.13 -12.79 12.35
N LEU A 430 13.82 -12.61 13.47
CA LEU A 430 13.72 -13.49 14.64
C LEU A 430 12.31 -13.42 15.26
N GLN A 431 11.65 -12.27 15.21
CA GLN A 431 10.26 -12.14 15.66
C GLN A 431 9.32 -13.00 14.80
N PHE A 432 9.51 -12.96 13.48
CA PHE A 432 8.81 -13.81 12.52
C PHE A 432 9.12 -15.30 12.73
N LYS A 433 10.39 -15.65 12.98
CA LYS A 433 10.82 -17.01 13.33
C LYS A 433 10.17 -17.48 14.63
N LEU A 434 10.16 -16.67 15.68
CA LEU A 434 9.50 -17.00 16.95
C LEU A 434 8.01 -17.29 16.75
N ARG A 435 7.30 -16.42 16.01
CA ARG A 435 5.87 -16.58 15.72
C ARG A 435 5.60 -17.86 14.91
N THR A 436 6.42 -18.16 13.91
CA THR A 436 6.31 -19.38 13.09
C THR A 436 6.62 -20.63 13.92
N GLN A 437 7.68 -20.60 14.72
CA GLN A 437 8.13 -21.71 15.53
C GLN A 437 7.13 -22.09 16.62
N LYS A 438 6.34 -21.14 17.15
CA LYS A 438 5.22 -21.42 18.06
C LYS A 438 4.13 -22.32 17.45
N LEU A 439 3.99 -22.35 16.12
CA LEU A 439 3.05 -23.22 15.42
C LEU A 439 3.64 -24.61 15.12
N ILE A 440 4.97 -24.73 15.06
CA ILE A 440 5.67 -25.97 14.69
C ILE A 440 6.10 -26.74 15.94
N ASP A 441 6.92 -26.11 16.77
CA ASP A 441 7.52 -26.70 17.96
C ASP A 441 7.92 -25.57 18.91
N SER A 442 7.07 -25.35 19.91
CA SER A 442 7.24 -24.26 20.89
C SER A 442 8.50 -24.40 21.75
N SER A 443 9.13 -25.59 21.82
CA SER A 443 10.32 -25.82 22.65
C SER A 443 11.53 -25.00 22.19
N LYS A 444 11.62 -24.69 20.89
CA LYS A 444 12.70 -23.89 20.30
C LYS A 444 12.58 -22.38 20.54
N SER A 445 11.46 -21.92 21.12
CA SER A 445 11.22 -20.48 21.36
C SER A 445 12.30 -19.83 22.22
N LYS A 446 12.81 -20.57 23.22
CA LYS A 446 13.83 -20.05 24.15
C LYS A 446 15.16 -19.73 23.47
N ASP A 447 15.57 -20.55 22.51
CA ASP A 447 16.82 -20.35 21.78
C ASP A 447 16.74 -19.13 20.86
N ILE A 448 15.59 -18.92 20.21
CA ILE A 448 15.33 -17.75 19.37
C ILE A 448 15.36 -16.45 20.20
N VAL A 449 14.71 -16.45 21.37
CA VAL A 449 14.72 -15.28 22.28
C VAL A 449 16.13 -14.99 22.76
N LYS A 450 16.90 -16.02 23.12
CA LYS A 450 18.30 -15.88 23.54
C LYS A 450 19.17 -15.27 22.43
N GLU A 451 19.01 -15.73 21.19
CA GLU A 451 19.71 -15.17 20.02
C GLU A 451 19.32 -13.69 19.80
N ALA A 452 18.03 -13.36 19.89
CA ALA A 452 17.56 -11.99 19.73
C ALA A 452 18.13 -11.06 20.81
N LEU A 453 18.17 -11.48 22.08
CA LEU A 453 18.77 -10.70 23.15
C LEU A 453 20.27 -10.45 22.92
N GLN A 454 21.01 -11.42 22.36
CA GLN A 454 22.42 -11.23 21.99
C GLN A 454 22.58 -10.14 20.91
N HIS A 455 21.72 -10.14 19.89
CA HIS A 455 21.73 -9.10 18.86
C HIS A 455 21.26 -7.74 19.38
N CYS A 456 20.34 -7.68 20.35
CA CYS A 456 19.97 -6.43 21.01
C CYS A 456 21.16 -5.81 21.75
N GLU A 457 21.95 -6.61 22.46
CA GLU A 457 23.17 -6.14 23.12
C GLU A 457 24.23 -5.63 22.14
N GLN A 458 24.36 -6.26 20.97
CA GLN A 458 25.22 -5.77 19.90
C GLN A 458 24.71 -4.46 19.31
N LEU A 459 23.40 -4.35 19.04
CA LEU A 459 22.76 -3.14 18.55
C LEU A 459 22.97 -1.97 19.52
N LYS A 460 22.81 -2.19 20.83
CA LYS A 460 23.07 -1.16 21.85
C LYS A 460 24.52 -0.64 21.83
N LYS A 461 25.50 -1.51 21.54
CA LYS A 461 26.91 -1.10 21.41
C LYS A 461 27.15 -0.21 20.18
N ILE A 462 26.42 -0.46 19.10
CA ILE A 462 26.52 0.34 17.86
C ILE A 462 25.76 1.65 18.02
N GLN A 463 24.53 1.58 18.53
CA GLN A 463 23.66 2.73 18.77
C GLN A 463 22.68 2.46 19.91
N ASN A 464 22.93 3.10 21.05
CA ASN A 464 22.04 3.05 22.21
C ASN A 464 20.97 4.16 22.13
N ASP A 465 20.06 4.05 21.17
CA ASP A 465 18.92 4.96 21.02
C ASP A 465 17.62 4.34 21.56
N HIS A 466 16.52 5.11 21.50
CA HIS A 466 15.20 4.66 21.91
C HIS A 466 14.74 3.40 21.17
N GLN A 467 15.12 3.21 19.89
CA GLN A 467 14.72 2.03 19.13
C GLN A 467 15.45 0.78 19.62
N ALA A 468 16.76 0.88 19.89
CA ALA A 468 17.53 -0.22 20.47
C ALA A 468 17.02 -0.62 21.86
N GLN A 469 16.66 0.37 22.69
CA GLN A 469 16.08 0.12 24.00
C GLN A 469 14.70 -0.54 23.90
N PHE A 470 13.83 -0.03 23.02
CA PHE A 470 12.52 -0.61 22.76
C PHE A 470 12.60 -2.07 22.31
N LEU A 471 13.50 -2.39 21.37
CA LEU A 471 13.67 -3.77 20.90
C LEU A 471 14.17 -4.70 21.99
N TYR A 472 15.09 -4.23 22.84
CA TYR A 472 15.54 -5.01 23.99
C TYR A 472 14.42 -5.26 25.00
N GLU A 473 13.66 -4.23 25.35
CA GLU A 473 12.50 -4.35 26.26
C GLU A 473 11.44 -5.29 25.69
N PHE A 474 11.14 -5.18 24.39
CA PHE A 474 10.24 -6.11 23.68
C PHE A 474 10.71 -7.56 23.81
N TRP A 475 11.98 -7.84 23.51
CA TRP A 475 12.52 -9.20 23.57
C TRP A 475 12.67 -9.74 24.99
N SER A 476 12.82 -8.87 25.99
CA SER A 476 12.92 -9.25 27.41
C SER A 476 11.58 -9.68 28.03
N GLN A 477 10.46 -9.48 27.33
CA GLN A 477 9.13 -9.89 27.79
C GLN A 477 8.81 -11.36 27.51
N PHE A 478 9.56 -12.01 26.62
CA PHE A 478 9.43 -13.43 26.26
C PHE A 478 10.37 -14.29 27.09
#